data_AF-A0A968BUW3-F1
#
_entry.id   AF-A0A968BUW3-F1
#
_cell.length_a   1.000
_cell.length_b   1.000
_cell.length_c   1.000
_cell.angle_alpha   90.00
_cell.angle_beta   90.00
_cell.angle_gamma   90.00
#
_symmetry.space_group_name_H-M   'P 1'
#
loop_
_entity.id
_entity.type
_entity.pdbx_description
1 polymer ?
#
loop_
_entity_poly.entity_id
_entity_poly.type
_entity_poly.pdbx_seq_one_letter_code
_entity_poly.pdbx_strand_id
1 'polypeptide(L)'
;MAVQTQAIEAPKIASLNRKELLITLVILFVGAVFIVLGAYGIQAGDQAEFTDQMLGTLFTLPSQATLYAIGAFCFFIAGLRLFRFAASLRALLSWLVVIMAAFAFLVWVTSGGSIELPGIIQSTLTAATPLTLGAMAGILCERVGIINIAIEGMMLSGAFAAVAFASLFESLWMGLLAGCMVGGVMAALHAWLSIKYKVDQIISGTVI
;
A
#
# COMPACT_ATOMS: atom_id res chain seq x y z
N MET A 1 63.67 -37.22 0.09
CA MET A 1 62.93 -36.19 0.84
C MET A 1 62.03 -35.47 -0.15
N ALA A 2 60.77 -35.91 -0.28
CA ALA A 2 59.82 -35.32 -1.24
C ALA A 2 59.11 -34.14 -0.58
N VAL A 3 59.28 -32.95 -1.13
CA VAL A 3 58.60 -31.73 -0.68
C VAL A 3 57.15 -31.80 -1.15
N GLN A 4 56.20 -31.98 -0.23
CA GLN A 4 54.77 -31.83 -0.51
C GLN A 4 54.48 -30.34 -0.73
N THR A 5 54.23 -29.96 -1.99
CA THR A 5 53.57 -28.69 -2.32
C THR A 5 52.14 -28.74 -1.79
N GLN A 6 51.87 -28.09 -0.67
CA GLN A 6 50.50 -27.81 -0.22
C GLN A 6 49.87 -26.86 -1.24
N ALA A 7 48.83 -27.34 -1.92
CA ALA A 7 47.99 -26.50 -2.77
C ALA A 7 47.34 -25.43 -1.89
N ILE A 8 47.63 -24.16 -2.17
CA ILE A 8 46.95 -23.03 -1.55
C ILE A 8 45.49 -23.11 -2.02
N GLU A 9 44.58 -23.57 -1.15
CA GLU A 9 43.15 -23.54 -1.44
C GLU A 9 42.75 -22.09 -1.72
N ALA A 10 42.32 -21.81 -2.96
CA ALA A 10 41.77 -20.51 -3.32
C ALA A 10 40.61 -20.18 -2.36
N PRO A 11 40.52 -18.94 -1.84
CA PRO A 11 39.46 -18.57 -0.92
C PRO A 11 38.12 -18.84 -1.59
N LYS A 12 37.31 -19.75 -1.01
CA LYS A 12 35.95 -20.05 -1.49
C LYS A 12 35.18 -18.73 -1.54
N ILE A 13 34.97 -18.22 -2.75
CA ILE A 13 34.11 -17.07 -3.01
C ILE A 13 32.72 -17.52 -2.57
N ALA A 14 32.29 -17.10 -1.38
CA ALA A 14 30.94 -17.38 -0.92
C ALA A 14 29.98 -16.68 -1.89
N SER A 15 29.37 -17.47 -2.76
CA SER A 15 28.45 -16.96 -3.77
C SER A 15 27.31 -16.26 -3.06
N LEU A 16 27.00 -15.03 -3.50
CA LEU A 16 25.80 -14.35 -3.06
C LEU A 16 24.61 -15.27 -3.35
N ASN A 17 23.81 -15.53 -2.32
CA ASN A 17 22.61 -16.33 -2.49
C ASN A 17 21.71 -15.64 -3.52
N ARG A 18 21.07 -16.39 -4.43
CA ARG A 18 20.24 -15.82 -5.53
C ARG A 18 19.21 -14.81 -5.01
N LYS A 19 18.66 -15.06 -3.82
CA LYS A 19 17.72 -14.17 -3.13
C LYS A 19 18.32 -12.80 -2.78
N GLU A 20 19.55 -12.76 -2.28
CA GLU A 20 20.23 -11.50 -1.91
C GLU A 20 20.63 -10.69 -3.14
N LEU A 21 21.04 -11.38 -4.20
CA LEU A 21 21.30 -10.74 -5.50
C LEU A 21 20.02 -10.11 -6.06
N LEU A 22 18.90 -10.84 -6.04
CA LEU A 22 17.61 -10.33 -6.50
C LEU A 22 17.18 -9.09 -5.71
N ILE A 23 17.26 -9.10 -4.38
CA ILE A 23 16.88 -7.92 -3.57
C ILE A 23 17.78 -6.72 -3.90
N THR A 24 19.08 -6.95 -4.09
CA THR A 24 20.02 -5.87 -4.44
C THR A 24 19.70 -5.28 -5.82
N LEU A 25 19.36 -6.13 -6.80
CA LEU A 25 18.91 -5.68 -8.12
C LEU A 25 17.60 -4.90 -8.06
N VAL A 26 16.65 -5.31 -7.21
CA VAL A 26 15.41 -4.57 -6.98
C VAL A 26 15.69 -3.19 -6.41
N ILE A 27 16.59 -3.06 -5.43
CA ILE A 27 16.96 -1.75 -4.84
C ILE A 27 17.60 -0.85 -5.90
N LEU A 28 18.49 -1.39 -6.74
CA LEU A 28 19.09 -0.64 -7.85
C LEU A 28 18.03 -0.17 -8.85
N PHE A 29 17.08 -1.04 -9.19
CA PHE A 29 15.96 -0.69 -10.07
C PHE A 29 15.10 0.43 -9.48
N VAL A 30 14.74 0.33 -8.20
CA VAL A 30 13.99 1.37 -7.48
C VAL A 30 14.75 2.70 -7.48
N GLY A 31 16.05 2.69 -7.19
CA GLY A 31 16.90 3.89 -7.26
C GLY A 31 16.94 4.50 -8.66
N ALA A 32 17.07 3.68 -9.71
CA ALA A 32 17.06 4.13 -11.10
C ALA A 32 15.72 4.76 -11.49
N VAL A 33 14.60 4.17 -11.08
CA VAL A 33 13.26 4.72 -11.32
C VAL A 33 13.14 6.12 -10.73
N PHE A 34 13.56 6.35 -9.48
CA PHE A 34 13.47 7.69 -8.88
C PHE A 34 14.35 8.73 -9.59
N ILE A 35 15.53 8.35 -10.06
CA ILE A 35 16.37 9.25 -10.86
C ILE A 35 15.69 9.59 -12.19
N VAL A 36 15.11 8.59 -12.88
CA VAL A 36 14.39 8.82 -14.14
C VAL A 36 13.17 9.71 -13.92
N LEU A 37 12.38 9.46 -12.87
CA LEU A 37 11.22 10.28 -12.51
C LEU A 37 11.62 11.73 -12.22
N GLY A 38 12.71 11.96 -11.49
CA GLY A 38 13.25 13.30 -11.26
C GLY A 38 13.78 14.00 -12.51
N ALA A 39 14.18 13.25 -13.54
CA ALA A 39 14.70 13.80 -14.79
C ALA A 39 13.61 14.14 -15.83
N TYR A 40 12.52 13.36 -15.88
CA TYR A 40 11.50 13.50 -16.93
C TYR A 40 10.13 13.97 -16.42
N GLY A 41 9.88 13.90 -15.11
CA GLY A 41 8.56 14.15 -14.53
C GLY A 41 8.41 15.47 -13.75
N ILE A 42 9.47 16.27 -13.62
CA ILE A 42 9.50 17.45 -12.74
C ILE A 42 10.19 18.62 -13.46
N GLN A 43 9.61 19.83 -13.38
CA GLN A 43 10.23 21.03 -13.93
C GLN A 43 11.33 21.56 -13.00
N ALA A 44 12.36 22.18 -13.58
CA ALA A 44 13.46 22.73 -12.80
C ALA A 44 12.97 23.87 -11.90
N GLY A 45 12.97 23.62 -10.58
CA GLY A 45 12.52 24.58 -9.56
C GLY A 45 11.28 24.14 -8.78
N ASP A 46 10.59 23.09 -9.20
CA ASP A 46 9.40 22.58 -8.51
C ASP A 46 9.73 22.19 -7.07
N GLN A 47 8.91 22.68 -6.16
CA GLN A 47 8.95 22.35 -4.75
C GLN A 47 7.76 21.44 -4.42
N ALA A 48 8.00 20.45 -3.56
CA ALA A 48 6.95 19.69 -2.90
C ALA A 48 6.64 20.40 -1.58
N GLU A 49 5.43 20.94 -1.46
CA GLU A 49 4.99 21.63 -0.26
C GLU A 49 4.16 20.69 0.63
N PHE A 50 4.58 20.54 1.87
CA PHE A 50 3.83 19.80 2.88
C PHE A 50 3.18 20.81 3.82
N THR A 51 1.86 20.77 3.90
CA THR A 51 1.03 21.80 4.51
C THR A 51 0.11 21.20 5.57
N ASP A 52 -0.41 22.09 6.43
CA ASP A 52 -1.40 21.81 7.45
C ASP A 52 -2.44 22.94 7.42
N GLN A 53 -3.72 22.58 7.54
CA GLN A 53 -4.84 23.51 7.44
C GLN A 53 -4.83 24.60 8.53
N MET A 54 -4.26 24.31 9.70
CA MET A 54 -4.14 25.24 10.83
C MET A 54 -2.79 25.95 10.87
N LEU A 55 -1.71 25.27 10.51
CA LEU A 55 -0.32 25.77 10.66
C LEU A 55 0.26 26.37 9.36
N GLY A 56 -0.41 26.20 8.22
CA GLY A 56 0.08 26.65 6.92
C GLY A 56 1.15 25.72 6.34
N THR A 57 2.15 26.28 5.63
CA THR A 57 3.25 25.50 5.04
C THR A 57 4.20 25.00 6.12
N LEU A 58 4.29 23.68 6.33
CA LEU A 58 5.18 23.07 7.31
C LEU A 58 6.62 23.01 6.80
N PHE A 59 6.82 22.46 5.60
CA PHE A 59 8.14 22.39 4.97
C PHE A 59 8.03 22.25 3.45
N THR A 60 9.03 22.78 2.75
CA THR A 60 9.14 22.74 1.29
C THR A 60 10.41 22.01 0.90
N LEU A 61 10.32 21.08 -0.04
CA LEU A 61 11.47 20.32 -0.52
C LEU A 61 11.65 20.49 -2.02
N PRO A 62 12.87 20.77 -2.51
CA PRO A 62 13.13 20.79 -3.94
C PRO A 62 12.97 19.37 -4.49
N SER A 63 11.94 19.15 -5.31
CA SER A 63 11.48 17.80 -5.66
C SER A 63 12.52 17.06 -6.48
N GLN A 64 13.13 17.72 -7.45
CA GLN A 64 14.17 17.14 -8.31
C GLN A 64 15.42 16.73 -7.51
N ALA A 65 15.92 17.63 -6.63
CA ALA A 65 17.10 17.35 -5.81
C ALA A 65 16.85 16.21 -4.82
N THR A 66 15.65 16.15 -4.23
CA THR A 66 15.25 15.11 -3.28
C THR A 66 15.19 13.74 -3.94
N LEU A 67 14.61 13.64 -5.16
CA LEU A 67 14.56 12.38 -5.91
C LEU A 67 15.94 11.89 -6.34
N TYR A 68 16.83 12.78 -6.79
CA TYR A 68 18.21 12.40 -7.09
C TYR A 68 19.00 11.98 -5.86
N ALA A 69 18.83 12.68 -4.73
CA ALA A 69 19.48 12.32 -3.48
C ALA A 69 19.04 10.93 -2.98
N ILE A 70 17.73 10.65 -2.98
CA ILE A 70 17.19 9.35 -2.56
C ILE A 70 17.59 8.25 -3.55
N GLY A 71 17.52 8.51 -4.86
CA GLY A 71 18.00 7.60 -5.89
C GLY A 71 19.48 7.23 -5.67
N ALA A 72 20.35 8.22 -5.50
CA ALA A 72 21.77 7.99 -5.22
C ALA A 72 21.99 7.21 -3.92
N PHE A 73 21.21 7.49 -2.88
CA PHE A 73 21.28 6.76 -1.61
C PHE A 73 20.86 5.30 -1.75
N CYS A 74 19.84 5.00 -2.58
CA CYS A 74 19.46 3.63 -2.92
C CYS A 74 20.60 2.88 -3.65
N PHE A 75 21.30 3.53 -4.58
CA PHE A 75 22.50 2.96 -5.21
C PHE A 75 23.62 2.72 -4.20
N PHE A 76 23.86 3.66 -3.29
CA PHE A 76 24.85 3.51 -2.22
C PHE A 76 24.52 2.33 -1.29
N ILE A 77 23.26 2.20 -0.86
CA ILE A 77 22.77 1.08 -0.04
C ILE A 77 22.92 -0.24 -0.79
N ALA A 78 22.55 -0.29 -2.07
CA ALA A 78 22.75 -1.47 -2.90
C ALA A 78 24.22 -1.87 -2.95
N GLY A 79 25.13 -0.90 -3.13
CA GLY A 79 26.58 -1.12 -3.06
C GLY A 79 27.04 -1.65 -1.69
N LEU A 80 26.54 -1.07 -0.60
CA LEU A 80 26.87 -1.49 0.76
C LEU A 80 26.47 -2.93 1.06
N ARG A 81 25.39 -3.43 0.44
CA ARG A 81 24.94 -4.83 0.60
C ARG A 81 25.88 -5.87 -0.01
N LEU A 82 26.77 -5.48 -0.93
CA LEU A 82 27.79 -6.39 -1.47
C LEU A 82 28.90 -6.68 -0.46
N PHE A 83 29.11 -5.82 0.55
CA PHE A 83 30.13 -6.05 1.57
C PHE A 83 29.66 -7.05 2.64
N ARG A 84 30.53 -8.02 2.97
CA ARG A 84 30.25 -9.11 3.91
C ARG A 84 29.92 -8.64 5.33
N PHE A 85 30.45 -7.50 5.75
CA PHE A 85 30.20 -6.90 7.07
C PHE A 85 28.73 -6.45 7.24
N ALA A 86 28.05 -6.12 6.15
CA ALA A 86 26.66 -5.66 6.19
C ALA A 86 25.66 -6.80 6.44
N ALA A 87 26.09 -8.06 6.58
CA ALA A 87 25.21 -9.22 6.62
C ALA A 87 24.12 -9.14 7.70
N SER A 88 24.44 -8.60 8.87
CA SER A 88 23.51 -8.35 9.98
C SER A 88 22.62 -7.12 9.74
N LEU A 89 23.15 -6.10 9.06
CA LEU A 89 22.45 -4.85 8.76
C LEU A 89 21.52 -4.96 7.54
N ARG A 90 21.61 -6.01 6.70
CA ARG A 90 20.82 -6.15 5.45
C ARG A 90 19.31 -5.99 5.63
N ALA A 91 18.75 -6.52 6.71
CA ALA A 91 17.31 -6.36 6.99
C ALA A 91 16.96 -4.89 7.26
N LEU A 92 17.77 -4.22 8.09
CA LEU A 92 17.63 -2.79 8.39
C LEU A 92 17.79 -1.93 7.13
N LEU A 93 18.80 -2.19 6.30
CA LEU A 93 19.00 -1.50 5.01
C LEU A 93 17.80 -1.68 4.08
N SER A 94 17.19 -2.87 4.06
CA SER A 94 16.00 -3.13 3.23
C SER A 94 14.79 -2.31 3.68
N TRP A 95 14.51 -2.29 4.99
CA TRP A 95 13.43 -1.49 5.56
C TRP A 95 13.66 0.00 5.36
N LEU A 96 14.90 0.46 5.51
CA LEU A 96 15.27 1.85 5.27
C LEU A 96 15.02 2.26 3.81
N VAL A 97 15.34 1.41 2.83
CA VAL A 97 15.01 1.68 1.41
C VAL A 97 13.51 1.77 1.19
N VAL A 98 12.70 0.90 1.82
CA VAL A 98 11.24 0.97 1.69
C VAL A 98 10.70 2.30 2.20
N ILE A 99 11.19 2.76 3.36
CA ILE A 99 10.78 4.06 3.94
C ILE A 99 11.21 5.21 3.02
N MET A 100 12.46 5.20 2.54
CA MET A 100 12.97 6.22 1.63
C MET A 100 12.23 6.23 0.29
N ALA A 101 11.88 5.06 -0.24
CA ALA A 101 11.12 4.94 -1.47
C ALA A 101 9.69 5.47 -1.32
N ALA A 102 9.03 5.18 -0.20
CA ALA A 102 7.72 5.74 0.12
C ALA A 102 7.78 7.27 0.22
N PHE A 103 8.81 7.80 0.88
CA PHE A 103 9.01 9.25 0.98
C PHE A 103 9.33 9.91 -0.37
N ALA A 104 10.20 9.31 -1.19
CA ALA A 104 10.49 9.78 -2.54
C ALA A 104 9.24 9.78 -3.42
N PHE A 105 8.41 8.75 -3.33
CA PHE A 105 7.15 8.67 -4.04
C PHE A 105 6.21 9.83 -3.65
N LEU A 106 6.09 10.14 -2.35
CA LEU A 106 5.31 11.30 -1.89
C LEU A 106 5.83 12.61 -2.47
N VAL A 107 7.15 12.84 -2.43
CA VAL A 107 7.76 14.06 -2.99
C VAL A 107 7.53 14.18 -4.50
N TRP A 108 7.55 13.06 -5.22
CA TRP A 108 7.24 13.03 -6.64
C TRP A 108 5.77 13.36 -6.92
N VAL A 109 4.83 12.75 -6.18
CA VAL A 109 3.38 13.01 -6.32
C VAL A 109 3.03 14.47 -6.00
N THR A 110 3.70 15.07 -5.02
CA THR A 110 3.51 16.48 -4.63
C THR A 110 4.31 17.46 -5.49
N SER A 111 5.03 17.02 -6.52
CA SER A 111 5.88 17.93 -7.29
C SER A 111 5.07 19.04 -7.97
N GLY A 112 5.41 20.30 -7.68
CA GLY A 112 4.69 21.46 -8.21
C GLY A 112 3.35 21.74 -7.52
N GLY A 113 3.05 21.05 -6.42
CA GLY A 113 1.81 21.21 -5.66
C GLY A 113 2.03 21.13 -4.15
N SER A 114 0.91 21.07 -3.43
CA SER A 114 0.88 20.98 -1.97
C SER A 114 0.08 19.77 -1.51
N ILE A 115 0.62 19.03 -0.53
CA ILE A 115 -0.12 17.98 0.19
C ILE A 115 -0.44 18.45 1.61
N GLU A 116 -1.70 18.30 2.00
CA GLU A 116 -2.15 18.48 3.37
C GLU A 116 -2.01 17.16 4.15
N LEU A 117 -0.99 17.07 5.01
CA LEU A 117 -0.69 15.83 5.76
C LEU A 117 -1.87 15.38 6.65
N PRO A 118 -2.51 16.27 7.43
CA PRO A 118 -3.67 15.87 8.23
C PRO A 118 -4.86 15.43 7.37
N GLY A 119 -5.07 16.08 6.22
CA GLY A 119 -6.16 15.77 5.29
C GLY A 119 -6.05 14.36 4.72
N ILE A 120 -4.85 13.92 4.35
CA ILE A 120 -4.61 12.54 3.90
C ILE A 120 -4.97 11.53 5.00
N ILE A 121 -4.54 11.78 6.23
CA ILE A 121 -4.83 10.88 7.37
C ILE A 121 -6.35 10.83 7.62
N GLN A 122 -7.03 11.97 7.61
CA GLN A 122 -8.48 12.04 7.81
C GLN A 122 -9.25 11.30 6.72
N SER A 123 -8.88 11.50 5.44
CA SER A 123 -9.53 10.81 4.31
C SER A 123 -9.32 9.29 4.40
N THR A 124 -8.11 8.87 4.78
CA THR A 124 -7.76 7.46 4.95
C THR A 124 -8.56 6.82 6.08
N LEU A 125 -8.67 7.48 7.24
CA LEU A 125 -9.48 6.98 8.36
C LEU A 125 -10.97 6.89 8.00
N THR A 126 -11.49 7.91 7.29
CA THR A 126 -12.89 7.94 6.85
C THR A 126 -13.20 6.78 5.91
N ALA A 127 -12.29 6.45 4.98
CA ALA A 127 -12.44 5.31 4.08
C ALA A 127 -12.18 3.95 4.75
N ALA A 128 -11.22 3.87 5.67
CA ALA A 128 -10.86 2.63 6.36
C ALA A 128 -11.93 2.18 7.36
N THR A 129 -12.67 3.11 7.95
CA THR A 129 -13.71 2.83 8.96
C THR A 129 -14.78 1.86 8.44
N PRO A 130 -15.50 2.14 7.33
CA PRO A 130 -16.50 1.21 6.81
C PRO A 130 -15.88 -0.12 6.36
N LEU A 131 -14.69 -0.10 5.77
CA LEU A 131 -13.98 -1.33 5.36
C LEU A 131 -13.65 -2.23 6.56
N THR A 132 -13.25 -1.64 7.69
CA THR A 132 -12.97 -2.39 8.93
C THR A 132 -14.24 -3.01 9.49
N LEU A 133 -15.36 -2.28 9.48
CA LEU A 133 -16.65 -2.82 9.89
C LEU A 133 -17.11 -3.97 8.96
N GLY A 134 -16.88 -3.84 7.65
CA GLY A 134 -17.07 -4.92 6.69
C GLY A 134 -16.21 -6.15 7.01
N ALA A 135 -14.91 -5.97 7.22
CA ALA A 135 -14.00 -7.06 7.58
C ALA A 135 -14.43 -7.78 8.88
N MET A 136 -14.90 -7.04 9.89
CA MET A 136 -15.45 -7.63 11.11
C MET A 136 -16.70 -8.48 10.84
N ALA A 137 -17.60 -8.03 9.97
CA ALA A 137 -18.75 -8.83 9.55
C ALA A 137 -18.32 -10.09 8.77
N GLY A 138 -17.28 -10.01 7.94
CA GLY A 138 -16.66 -11.17 7.29
C GLY A 138 -16.16 -12.23 8.29
N ILE A 139 -15.45 -11.80 9.34
CA ILE A 139 -14.98 -12.70 10.42
C ILE A 139 -16.16 -13.39 11.12
N LEU A 140 -17.29 -12.69 11.30
CA LEU A 140 -18.50 -13.30 11.87
C LEU A 140 -19.13 -14.33 10.93
N CYS A 141 -19.14 -14.09 9.61
CA CYS A 141 -19.61 -15.05 8.62
C CYS A 141 -18.76 -16.32 8.60
N GLU A 142 -17.43 -16.18 8.68
CA GLU A 142 -16.52 -17.33 8.71
C GLU A 142 -16.75 -18.23 9.93
N ARG A 143 -17.13 -17.66 11.08
CA ARG A 143 -17.45 -18.44 12.29
C ARG A 143 -18.64 -19.37 12.12
N VAL A 144 -19.58 -19.05 11.22
CA VAL A 144 -20.74 -19.90 10.90
C VAL A 144 -20.52 -20.72 9.63
N GLY A 145 -19.30 -20.75 9.09
CA GLY A 145 -18.93 -21.52 7.91
C GLY A 145 -19.44 -20.93 6.59
N ILE A 146 -19.74 -19.62 6.55
CA ILE A 146 -20.19 -18.92 5.35
C ILE A 146 -19.12 -17.95 4.90
N ILE A 147 -18.67 -18.08 3.66
CA ILE A 147 -17.72 -17.17 3.02
C ILE A 147 -18.53 -16.06 2.34
N ASN A 148 -18.52 -14.85 2.90
CA ASN A 148 -19.31 -13.73 2.37
C ASN A 148 -18.47 -12.79 1.50
N ILE A 149 -18.28 -13.15 0.23
CA ILE A 149 -17.57 -12.31 -0.76
C ILE A 149 -18.43 -11.13 -1.24
N ALA A 150 -19.76 -11.22 -1.12
CA ALA A 150 -20.72 -10.18 -1.50
C ALA A 150 -20.68 -8.92 -0.61
N ILE A 151 -19.83 -8.88 0.43
CA ILE A 151 -19.86 -7.83 1.44
C ILE A 151 -19.61 -6.44 0.87
N GLU A 152 -18.78 -6.31 -0.15
CA GLU A 152 -18.51 -5.05 -0.85
C GLU A 152 -19.77 -4.55 -1.56
N GLY A 153 -20.46 -5.42 -2.31
CA GLY A 153 -21.73 -5.12 -2.96
C GLY A 153 -22.85 -4.78 -1.97
N MET A 154 -22.94 -5.51 -0.85
CA MET A 154 -23.90 -5.21 0.23
C MET A 154 -23.66 -3.83 0.86
N MET A 155 -22.39 -3.47 1.10
CA MET A 155 -22.01 -2.16 1.64
C MET A 155 -22.34 -1.03 0.66
N LEU A 156 -21.98 -1.17 -0.62
CA LEU A 156 -22.25 -0.16 -1.66
C LEU A 156 -23.75 0.03 -1.88
N SER A 157 -24.51 -1.06 -1.95
CA SER A 157 -25.97 -1.02 -2.08
C SER A 157 -26.65 -0.35 -0.89
N GLY A 158 -26.21 -0.68 0.33
CA GLY A 158 -26.68 -0.04 1.56
C GLY A 158 -26.31 1.45 1.63
N ALA A 159 -25.10 1.83 1.24
CA ALA A 159 -24.64 3.22 1.22
C ALA A 159 -25.44 4.06 0.21
N PHE A 160 -25.67 3.54 -1.00
CA PHE A 160 -26.51 4.20 -2.00
C PHE A 160 -27.94 4.41 -1.49
N ALA A 161 -28.56 3.37 -0.95
CA ALA A 161 -29.91 3.46 -0.40
C ALA A 161 -29.99 4.46 0.76
N ALA A 162 -28.98 4.49 1.64
CA ALA A 162 -28.93 5.43 2.75
C ALA A 162 -28.89 6.88 2.28
N VAL A 163 -28.03 7.21 1.31
CA VAL A 163 -27.94 8.56 0.76
C VAL A 163 -29.21 8.94 -0.01
N ALA A 164 -29.75 8.03 -0.83
CA ALA A 164 -30.97 8.27 -1.59
C ALA A 164 -32.16 8.58 -0.68
N PHE A 165 -32.39 7.77 0.35
CA PHE A 165 -33.50 7.97 1.28
C PHE A 165 -33.27 9.15 2.23
N ALA A 166 -32.03 9.40 2.66
CA ALA A 166 -31.72 10.60 3.43
C ALA A 166 -32.05 11.88 2.63
N SER A 167 -31.75 11.87 1.33
CA SER A 167 -32.05 13.01 0.44
C SER A 167 -33.55 13.14 0.14
N LEU A 168 -34.27 12.04 -0.08
CA LEU A 168 -35.70 12.08 -0.43
C LEU A 168 -36.58 12.51 0.74
N PHE A 169 -36.22 12.08 1.96
CA PHE A 169 -37.02 12.34 3.17
C PHE A 169 -36.41 13.46 4.04
N GLU A 170 -35.34 14.10 3.58
CA GLU A 170 -34.58 15.12 4.32
C GLU A 170 -34.24 14.68 5.77
N SER A 171 -33.98 13.39 5.96
CA SER A 171 -33.83 12.78 7.29
C SER A 171 -32.72 11.72 7.31
N LEU A 172 -31.68 11.98 8.10
CA LEU A 172 -30.57 11.05 8.32
C LEU A 172 -31.07 9.68 8.84
N TRP A 173 -32.10 9.67 9.69
CA TRP A 173 -32.64 8.44 10.26
C TRP A 173 -33.32 7.56 9.22
N MET A 174 -34.03 8.18 8.27
CA MET A 174 -34.64 7.44 7.15
C MET A 174 -33.59 6.84 6.23
N GLY A 175 -32.49 7.56 5.99
CA GLY A 175 -31.33 7.03 5.29
C GLY A 175 -30.70 5.83 6.01
N LEU A 176 -30.42 5.96 7.31
CA LEU A 176 -29.87 4.86 8.12
C LEU A 176 -30.74 3.61 8.05
N LEU A 177 -32.05 3.76 8.26
CA LEU A 177 -33.00 2.65 8.19
C LEU A 177 -33.00 2.00 6.80
N ALA A 178 -33.06 2.80 5.73
CA ALA A 178 -33.04 2.29 4.37
C ALA A 178 -31.75 1.52 4.05
N GLY A 179 -30.59 2.03 4.48
CA GLY A 179 -29.31 1.36 4.31
C GLY A 179 -29.26 0.00 5.02
N CYS A 180 -29.71 -0.06 6.28
CA CYS A 180 -29.82 -1.33 7.02
C CYS A 180 -30.76 -2.33 6.35
N MET A 181 -31.91 -1.86 5.86
CA MET A 181 -32.90 -2.70 5.18
C MET A 181 -32.36 -3.25 3.87
N VAL A 182 -31.75 -2.41 3.03
CA VAL A 182 -31.18 -2.86 1.74
C VAL A 182 -30.02 -3.82 1.96
N GLY A 183 -29.12 -3.55 2.92
CA GLY A 183 -28.06 -4.50 3.29
C GLY A 183 -28.63 -5.85 3.75
N GLY A 184 -29.69 -5.83 4.57
CA GLY A 184 -30.39 -7.04 5.01
C GLY A 184 -31.05 -7.81 3.87
N VAL A 185 -31.66 -7.11 2.91
CA VAL A 185 -32.26 -7.73 1.71
C VAL A 185 -31.18 -8.38 0.83
N MET A 186 -30.04 -7.71 0.63
CA MET A 186 -28.91 -8.29 -0.12
C MET A 186 -28.32 -9.51 0.59
N ALA A 187 -28.19 -9.47 1.92
CA ALA A 187 -27.77 -10.62 2.71
C ALA A 187 -28.78 -11.79 2.59
N ALA A 188 -30.08 -11.49 2.62
CA ALA A 188 -31.14 -12.49 2.44
C ALA A 188 -31.11 -13.09 1.02
N LEU A 189 -30.84 -12.29 0.00
CA LEU A 189 -30.65 -12.76 -1.38
C LEU A 189 -29.45 -13.71 -1.47
N HIS A 190 -28.31 -13.34 -0.88
CA HIS A 190 -27.12 -14.19 -0.84
C HIS A 190 -27.39 -15.52 -0.12
N ALA A 191 -28.08 -15.46 1.02
CA ALA A 191 -28.51 -16.65 1.78
C ALA A 191 -29.49 -17.50 0.98
N TRP A 192 -30.43 -16.90 0.26
CA TRP A 192 -31.40 -17.61 -0.56
C TRP A 192 -30.71 -18.37 -1.71
N LEU A 193 -29.79 -17.73 -2.43
CA LEU A 193 -29.02 -18.37 -3.50
C LEU A 193 -28.14 -19.51 -2.99
N SER A 194 -27.44 -19.31 -1.88
CA SER A 194 -26.52 -20.32 -1.32
C SER A 194 -27.23 -21.48 -0.62
N ILE A 195 -28.33 -21.23 0.09
CA ILE A 195 -29.04 -22.27 0.86
C ILE A 195 -30.08 -23.01 -0.01
N LYS A 196 -30.92 -22.28 -0.74
CA LYS A 196 -32.02 -22.90 -1.50
C LYS A 196 -31.52 -23.50 -2.81
N TYR A 197 -30.70 -22.74 -3.54
CA TYR A 197 -30.23 -23.13 -4.87
C TYR A 197 -28.84 -23.76 -4.86
N LYS A 198 -28.18 -23.83 -3.69
CA LYS A 198 -26.85 -24.42 -3.52
C LYS A 198 -25.81 -23.83 -4.48
N VAL A 199 -25.96 -22.54 -4.80
CA VAL A 199 -24.98 -21.80 -5.59
C VAL A 199 -23.72 -21.62 -4.75
N ASP A 200 -22.55 -21.75 -5.38
CA ASP A 200 -21.28 -21.46 -4.75
C ASP A 200 -21.27 -20.02 -4.21
N GLN A 201 -20.85 -19.84 -2.96
CA GLN A 201 -20.86 -18.55 -2.28
C GLN A 201 -19.90 -17.54 -2.92
N ILE A 202 -18.84 -18.00 -3.59
CA ILE A 202 -17.95 -17.13 -4.36
C ILE A 202 -18.68 -16.60 -5.59
N ILE A 203 -19.40 -17.47 -6.32
CA ILE A 203 -20.14 -17.09 -7.53
C ILE A 203 -21.30 -16.15 -7.18
N SER A 204 -22.15 -16.55 -6.23
CA SER A 204 -23.22 -15.70 -5.70
C SER A 204 -22.67 -14.39 -5.15
N GLY A 205 -21.50 -14.45 -4.51
CA GLY A 205 -20.77 -13.32 -3.96
C GLY A 205 -20.35 -12.29 -4.99
N THR A 206 -19.93 -12.74 -6.18
CA THR A 206 -19.44 -11.85 -7.25
C THR A 206 -20.59 -11.21 -8.06
N VAL A 207 -21.80 -11.78 -7.97
CA VAL A 207 -23.00 -11.26 -8.66
C VAL A 207 -23.66 -10.12 -7.89
N ILE A 208 -23.51 -10.11 -6.57
CA ILE A 208 -24.05 -9.10 -5.64
C ILE A 208 -23.04 -7.95 -5.50
#